data_AF-A0A7G3GEQ2-F1
#
_entry.id   AF-A0A7G3GEQ2-F1
#
_cell.length_a   1.000
_cell.length_b   1.000
_cell.length_c   1.000
_cell.angle_alpha   90.00
_cell.angle_beta   90.00
_cell.angle_gamma   90.00
#
_symmetry.space_group_name_H-M   'P 1'
#
loop_
_entity.id
_entity.type
_entity.pdbx_description
1 polymer ?
#
loop_
_entity_poly.entity_id
_entity_poly.type
_entity_poly.pdbx_seq_one_letter_code
_entity_poly.pdbx_strand_id
1 'polypeptide(L)'
;MAIDKAAFDKAKASASRWSDNALDCAFAVLVEGLGTKEAAAKFDLKPQRVTNIKRLFLALVKKQELEEFTKKHPSLLSFQGEVKRLRESGYANSQILQFLKKAGIEITEAELINFLG
;
A
#
# COMPACT_ATOMS: atom_id res chain seq x y z
N MET A 1 1.45 10.84 5.58
CA MET A 1 0.32 10.10 4.99
C MET A 1 -0.54 9.56 6.11
N ALA A 2 -1.74 10.13 6.24
CA ALA A 2 -2.87 9.50 6.90
C ALA A 2 -3.59 8.62 5.86
N ILE A 3 -4.31 7.60 6.30
CA ILE A 3 -5.19 6.79 5.45
C ILE A 3 -6.63 6.99 5.92
N ASP A 4 -7.60 6.83 5.02
CA ASP A 4 -9.00 6.89 5.41
C ASP A 4 -9.41 5.65 6.20
N LYS A 5 -10.53 5.77 6.92
CA LYS A 5 -11.05 4.71 7.78
C LYS A 5 -11.41 3.44 6.99
N ALA A 6 -11.93 3.56 5.78
CA ALA A 6 -12.33 2.40 4.98
C ALA A 6 -11.10 1.59 4.53
N ALA A 7 -10.03 2.27 4.10
CA ALA A 7 -8.75 1.62 3.81
C ALA A 7 -8.16 0.93 5.05
N PHE A 8 -8.29 1.56 6.23
CA PHE A 8 -7.85 0.97 7.49
C PHE A 8 -8.64 -0.29 7.86
N ASP A 9 -9.98 -0.23 7.85
CA ASP A 9 -10.85 -1.36 8.23
C ASP A 9 -10.64 -2.57 7.31
N LYS A 10 -10.41 -2.30 6.02
CA LYS A 10 -10.09 -3.33 5.03
C LYS A 10 -8.75 -4.01 5.32
N ALA A 11 -7.71 -3.23 5.59
CA ALA A 11 -6.39 -3.76 5.96
C ALA A 11 -6.44 -4.52 7.28
N LYS A 12 -7.19 -4.02 8.26
CA LYS A 12 -7.43 -4.67 9.56
C LYS A 12 -8.01 -6.08 9.39
N ALA A 13 -8.91 -6.30 8.42
CA ALA A 13 -9.48 -7.62 8.16
C ALA A 13 -8.43 -8.68 7.78
N SER A 14 -7.26 -8.27 7.23
CA SER A 14 -6.13 -9.17 6.95
C SER A 14 -5.02 -9.13 7.99
N ALA A 15 -5.18 -8.36 9.07
CA ALA A 15 -4.20 -8.16 10.13
C ALA A 15 -4.35 -9.18 11.27
N SER A 16 -4.66 -10.45 10.99
CA SER A 16 -4.98 -11.47 12.01
C SER A 16 -3.87 -11.76 13.03
N ARG A 17 -2.62 -11.36 12.75
CA ARG A 17 -1.45 -11.52 13.64
C ARG A 17 -1.17 -10.30 14.52
N TRP A 18 -1.94 -9.23 14.38
CA TRP A 18 -1.75 -8.01 15.14
C TRP A 18 -2.55 -8.08 16.43
N SER A 19 -1.97 -7.58 17.53
CA SER A 19 -2.71 -7.40 18.76
C SER A 19 -3.65 -6.20 18.66
N ASP A 20 -4.75 -6.22 19.42
CA ASP A 20 -5.71 -5.10 19.46
C ASP A 20 -5.01 -3.78 19.80
N ASN A 21 -4.10 -3.78 20.79
CA ASN A 21 -3.31 -2.60 21.14
C ASN A 21 -2.47 -2.05 19.98
N ALA A 22 -1.94 -2.92 19.12
CA ALA A 22 -1.18 -2.47 17.94
C ALA A 22 -2.10 -1.93 16.84
N LEU A 23 -3.29 -2.50 16.69
CA LEU A 23 -4.32 -2.02 15.75
C LEU A 23 -4.89 -0.67 16.20
N ASP A 24 -5.18 -0.50 17.48
CA ASP A 24 -5.67 0.76 18.04
C ASP A 24 -4.61 1.87 17.94
N CYS A 25 -3.35 1.52 18.20
CA CYS A 25 -2.23 2.44 17.97
C CYS A 25 -2.10 2.82 16.49
N ALA A 26 -2.26 1.86 15.57
CA ALA A 26 -2.23 2.13 14.14
C ALA A 26 -3.38 3.05 13.73
N PHE A 27 -4.59 2.81 14.23
CA PHE A 27 -5.77 3.63 13.98
C PHE A 27 -5.58 5.07 14.45
N ALA A 28 -5.12 5.25 15.69
CA ALA A 28 -4.88 6.58 16.24
C ALA A 28 -3.86 7.38 15.41
N VAL A 29 -2.77 6.75 14.96
CA VAL A 29 -1.72 7.46 14.23
C VAL A 29 -2.05 7.65 12.75
N LEU A 30 -2.73 6.69 12.12
CA LEU A 30 -2.96 6.68 10.67
C LEU A 30 -4.32 7.25 10.26
N VAL A 31 -5.35 7.12 11.11
CA VAL A 31 -6.71 7.57 10.83
C VAL A 31 -7.05 8.83 11.64
N GLU A 32 -6.78 8.83 12.95
CA GLU A 32 -7.05 10.00 13.82
C GLU A 32 -5.97 11.09 13.71
N GLY A 33 -4.83 10.79 13.07
CA GLY A 33 -3.75 11.75 12.86
C GLY A 33 -2.92 12.06 14.11
N LEU A 34 -3.00 11.22 15.14
CA LEU A 34 -2.30 11.42 16.41
C LEU A 34 -0.77 11.40 16.20
N GLY A 35 -0.06 12.33 16.84
CA GLY A 35 1.40 12.39 16.76
C GLY A 35 2.07 11.16 17.35
N THR A 36 3.23 10.75 16.82
CA THR A 36 3.95 9.55 17.29
C THR A 36 4.27 9.57 18.79
N LYS A 37 4.59 10.75 19.34
CA LYS A 37 4.87 10.93 20.78
C LYS A 37 3.62 10.80 21.64
N GLU A 38 2.50 11.35 21.16
CA GLU A 38 1.21 11.30 21.85
C GLU A 38 0.64 9.88 21.83
N ALA A 39 0.72 9.19 20.69
CA ALA A 39 0.36 7.78 20.58
C ALA A 39 1.27 6.89 21.46
N ALA A 40 2.57 7.16 21.48
CA ALA A 40 3.51 6.45 22.36
C ALA A 40 3.08 6.56 23.84
N ALA A 41 2.71 7.75 24.31
CA ALA A 41 2.20 7.94 25.66
C ALA A 41 0.83 7.29 25.88
N LYS A 42 -0.11 7.45 24.93
CA LYS A 42 -1.49 6.91 25.03
C LYS A 42 -1.53 5.38 25.11
N PHE A 43 -0.64 4.69 24.41
CA PHE A 43 -0.63 3.23 24.31
C PHE A 43 0.50 2.56 25.13
N ASP A 44 1.22 3.32 25.96
CA ASP A 44 2.39 2.88 26.73
C ASP A 44 3.45 2.18 25.86
N LEU A 45 3.77 2.79 24.71
CA LEU A 45 4.71 2.28 23.72
C LEU A 45 5.93 3.19 23.60
N LYS A 46 7.07 2.60 23.23
CA LYS A 46 8.22 3.40 22.77
C LYS A 46 7.89 4.08 21.44
N PRO A 47 8.29 5.36 21.19
CA PRO A 47 8.05 6.04 19.92
C PRO A 47 8.54 5.26 18.69
N GLN A 48 9.66 4.54 18.83
CA GLN A 48 10.20 3.69 17.76
C GLN A 48 9.25 2.54 17.40
N ARG A 49 8.54 1.98 18.39
CA ARG A 49 7.55 0.92 18.17
C ARG A 49 6.32 1.47 17.45
N VAL A 50 5.88 2.68 17.78
CA VAL A 50 4.80 3.39 17.06
C VAL A 50 5.19 3.64 15.59
N THR A 51 6.41 4.10 15.33
CA THR A 51 6.92 4.26 13.95
C THR A 51 6.94 2.93 13.19
N ASN A 52 7.34 1.84 13.83
CA ASN A 52 7.32 0.52 13.22
C ASN A 52 5.89 0.04 12.92
N ILE A 53 4.96 0.21 13.87
CA ILE A 53 3.54 -0.07 13.69
C ILE A 53 3.01 0.69 12.48
N LYS A 54 3.26 1.99 12.41
CA LYS A 54 2.86 2.84 11.29
C LYS A 54 3.39 2.31 9.96
N ARG A 55 4.70 2.03 9.88
CA ARG A 55 5.35 1.54 8.66
C ARG A 55 4.78 0.19 8.21
N LEU A 56 4.64 -0.76 9.14
CA LEU A 56 4.16 -2.10 8.83
C LEU A 56 2.69 -2.09 8.41
N PHE A 57 1.86 -1.26 9.05
CA PHE A 57 0.44 -1.15 8.68
C PHE A 57 0.27 -0.49 7.32
N LEU A 58 1.03 0.57 7.01
CA LEU A 58 1.04 1.16 5.67
C LEU A 58 1.48 0.16 4.59
N ALA A 59 2.47 -0.69 4.89
CA ALA A 59 2.87 -1.76 3.97
C ALA A 59 1.75 -2.80 3.78
N LEU A 60 0.99 -3.11 4.82
CA LEU A 60 -0.18 -4.00 4.74
C LEU A 60 -1.28 -3.40 3.85
N VAL A 61 -1.60 -2.11 4.03
CA VAL A 61 -2.57 -1.38 3.21
C VAL A 61 -2.14 -1.42 1.74
N LYS A 62 -0.91 -1.02 1.44
CA LYS A 62 -0.36 -1.07 0.07
C LYS A 62 -0.41 -2.47 -0.54
N LYS A 63 -0.09 -3.50 0.27
CA LYS A 63 -0.14 -4.88 -0.19
C LYS A 63 -1.57 -5.27 -0.56
N GLN A 64 -2.57 -4.92 0.25
CA GLN A 64 -3.96 -5.19 -0.08
C GLN A 64 -4.41 -4.45 -1.35
N GLU A 65 -4.08 -3.16 -1.48
CA GLU A 65 -4.40 -2.38 -2.67
C GLU A 65 -3.82 -3.03 -3.93
N LEU A 66 -2.56 -3.50 -3.85
CA LEU A 66 -1.90 -4.21 -4.93
C LEU A 66 -2.56 -5.56 -5.24
N GLU A 67 -2.93 -6.34 -4.21
CA GLU A 67 -3.61 -7.63 -4.37
C GLU A 67 -4.99 -7.45 -5.04
N GLU A 68 -5.75 -6.43 -4.66
CA GLU A 68 -7.03 -6.13 -5.28
C GLU A 68 -6.90 -5.62 -6.71
N PHE A 69 -5.93 -4.74 -6.95
CA PHE A 69 -5.61 -4.26 -8.28
C PHE A 69 -5.23 -5.43 -9.21
N THR A 70 -4.41 -6.35 -8.69
CA THR A 70 -4.02 -7.57 -9.39
C THR A 70 -5.21 -8.50 -9.67
N LYS A 71 -6.16 -8.61 -8.72
CA LYS A 71 -7.40 -9.38 -8.94
C LYS A 71 -8.29 -8.77 -10.02
N LYS A 72 -8.33 -7.44 -10.14
CA LYS A 72 -9.06 -6.74 -11.21
C LYS A 72 -8.37 -6.87 -12.57
N HIS A 73 -7.03 -6.89 -12.57
CA HIS A 73 -6.21 -6.97 -13.78
C HIS A 73 -5.29 -8.21 -13.76
N PRO A 74 -5.83 -9.44 -13.77
CA PRO A 74 -5.02 -10.65 -13.65
C PRO A 74 -4.04 -10.80 -14.82
N SER A 75 -4.39 -10.28 -16.00
CA SER A 75 -3.52 -10.26 -17.19
C SER A 75 -2.26 -9.42 -16.97
N LEU A 76 -2.28 -8.41 -16.09
CA LEU A 76 -1.12 -7.56 -15.82
C LEU A 76 0.04 -8.33 -15.18
N LEU A 77 -0.25 -9.41 -14.42
CA LEU A 77 0.79 -10.30 -13.88
C LEU A 77 1.63 -10.94 -14.97
N SER A 78 1.00 -11.31 -16.10
CA SER A 78 1.70 -11.89 -17.24
C SER A 78 2.69 -10.90 -17.87
N PHE A 79 2.43 -9.60 -17.74
CA PHE A 79 3.31 -8.53 -18.24
C PHE A 79 4.29 -8.01 -17.18
N GLN A 80 4.27 -8.51 -15.94
CA GLN A 80 5.10 -7.97 -14.85
C GLN A 80 6.60 -7.96 -15.19
N GLY A 81 7.09 -9.05 -15.78
CA GLY A 81 8.50 -9.15 -16.20
C GLY A 81 8.84 -8.15 -17.32
N GLU A 82 7.93 -7.97 -18.28
CA GLU A 82 8.13 -7.08 -19.42
C GLU A 82 8.07 -5.60 -19.01
N VAL A 83 7.09 -5.24 -18.17
CA VAL A 83 6.94 -3.90 -17.59
C VAL A 83 8.17 -3.52 -16.77
N LYS A 84 8.73 -4.44 -15.97
CA LYS A 84 9.97 -4.20 -15.23
C LYS A 84 11.16 -3.96 -16.17
N ARG A 85 11.34 -4.82 -17.18
CA ARG A 85 12.40 -4.66 -18.18
C ARG A 85 12.31 -3.34 -18.93
N LEU A 86 11.11 -2.91 -19.32
CA LEU A 86 10.88 -1.63 -19.97
C LEU A 86 11.27 -0.47 -19.05
N ARG A 87 10.88 -0.52 -17.77
CA ARG A 87 11.28 0.49 -16.77
C ARG A 87 12.80 0.54 -16.61
N GLU A 88 13.45 -0.62 -16.46
CA GLU A 88 14.91 -0.74 -16.31
C GLU A 88 15.67 -0.26 -17.55
N SER A 89 15.06 -0.40 -18.73
CA SER A 89 15.60 0.10 -20.00
C SER A 89 15.39 1.60 -20.20
N GLY A 90 14.78 2.30 -19.23
CA GLY A 90 14.60 3.75 -19.25
C GLY A 90 13.35 4.24 -19.96
N TYR A 91 12.38 3.36 -20.24
CA TYR A 91 11.10 3.79 -20.85
C TYR A 91 10.30 4.64 -19.86
N ALA A 92 9.67 5.69 -20.39
CA ALA A 92 8.77 6.51 -19.59
C ALA A 92 7.50 5.74 -19.22
N ASN A 93 6.91 6.06 -18.06
CA ASN A 93 5.64 5.47 -17.62
C ASN A 93 4.54 5.57 -18.68
N SER A 94 4.46 6.69 -19.40
CA SER A 94 3.50 6.89 -20.49
C SER A 94 3.66 5.88 -21.64
N GLN A 95 4.90 5.46 -21.96
CA GLN A 95 5.18 4.46 -22.98
C GLN A 95 4.80 3.06 -22.49
N ILE A 96 5.07 2.76 -21.22
CA ILE A 96 4.66 1.50 -20.57
C ILE A 96 3.13 1.39 -20.53
N LEU A 97 2.42 2.49 -20.22
CA LEU A 97 0.96 2.53 -20.27
C LEU A 97 0.42 2.30 -21.69
N GLN A 98 1.04 2.88 -22.71
CA GLN A 98 0.64 2.61 -24.10
C GLN A 98 0.86 1.14 -24.48
N PHE A 99 1.95 0.52 -24.02
CA PHE A 99 2.20 -0.90 -24.21
C PHE A 99 1.11 -1.76 -23.56
N LEU A 100 0.76 -1.49 -22.30
CA LEU A 100 -0.31 -2.18 -21.58
C LEU A 100 -1.68 -1.96 -22.24
N LYS A 101 -1.96 -0.74 -22.71
CA LYS A 101 -3.18 -0.42 -23.44
C LYS A 101 -3.33 -1.22 -24.73
N LYS A 102 -2.24 -1.42 -25.48
CA LYS A 102 -2.23 -2.29 -26.68
C LYS A 102 -2.51 -3.75 -26.36
N ALA A 103 -2.14 -4.20 -25.17
CA ALA A 103 -2.46 -5.53 -24.65
C ALA A 103 -3.89 -5.62 -24.06
N GLY A 104 -4.71 -4.55 -24.16
CA GLY A 104 -6.07 -4.50 -23.62
C GLY A 104 -6.14 -4.21 -22.11
N ILE A 105 -5.05 -3.74 -21.51
CA ILE A 105 -4.98 -3.39 -20.09
C ILE A 105 -5.01 -1.86 -19.96
N GLU A 106 -6.15 -1.33 -19.54
CA GLU A 106 -6.31 0.10 -19.26
C GLU A 106 -6.11 0.36 -17.77
N ILE A 107 -4.98 0.97 -17.41
CA ILE A 107 -4.64 1.38 -16.05
C ILE A 107 -4.09 2.80 -16.06
N THR A 108 -4.15 3.47 -14.92
CA THR A 108 -3.60 4.82 -14.72
C THR A 108 -2.11 4.78 -14.40
N GLU A 109 -1.43 5.93 -14.51
CA GLU A 109 -0.03 6.05 -14.12
C GLU A 109 0.18 5.77 -12.63
N ALA A 110 -0.75 6.21 -11.78
CA ALA A 110 -0.70 5.94 -10.34
C ALA A 110 -0.76 4.43 -10.04
N GLU A 111 -1.63 3.70 -10.75
CA GLU A 111 -1.74 2.24 -10.65
C GLU A 111 -0.48 1.54 -11.16
N LEU A 112 0.11 2.02 -12.26
CA LEU A 112 1.36 1.51 -12.78
C LEU A 112 2.52 1.70 -11.77
N ILE A 113 2.62 2.87 -11.14
CA ILE A 113 3.61 3.13 -10.10
C ILE A 113 3.39 2.18 -8.91
N ASN A 114 2.14 2.05 -8.44
CA ASN A 114 1.81 1.16 -7.33
C ASN A 114 2.13 -0.32 -7.66
N PHE A 115 1.90 -0.73 -8.91
CA PHE A 115 2.24 -2.06 -9.40
C PHE A 115 3.75 -2.32 -9.46
N LEU A 116 4.53 -1.29 -9.75
CA LEU A 116 5.98 -1.36 -9.92
C LEU A 116 6.77 -1.24 -8.61
N GLY A 117 6.14 -0.80 -7.52
CA GLY A 117 6.76 -0.56 -6.21
C GLY A 117 7.51 0.75 -6.16
#